data_AF-A0A8H7P0R2-F1
#
_entry.id   AF-A0A8H7P0R2-F1
#
_cell.length_a   1.000
_cell.length_b   1.000
_cell.length_c   1.000
_cell.angle_alpha   90.00
_cell.angle_beta   90.00
_cell.angle_gamma   90.00
#
_symmetry.space_group_name_H-M   'P 1'
#
loop_
_entity.id
_entity.type
_entity.pdbx_description
1 polymer ?
#
loop_
_entity_poly.entity_id
_entity_poly.type
_entity_poly.pdbx_seq_one_letter_code
_entity_poly.pdbx_strand_id
1 'polypeptide(L)'
;MAIRLVIFDALHTLLKPRRPIYVQYSQTFEPYLGVLEPEALKNSFKTALKQLQTEKPVYQSGAQEWWGEVIRRTAIGAGADQKGVSMHEALHVGDELAADYFGAKQSGLSALLLRRPGPEGEGEMKEANEDLRSIEVVPDLLHVVDRVNNANERG
;
A
#
# COMPACT_ATOMS: atom_id res chain seq x y z
N MET A 1 -39.83 8.07 -20.28
CA MET A 1 -38.40 8.29 -20.00
C MET A 1 -37.90 7.05 -19.28
N ALA A 2 -36.81 6.42 -19.74
CA ALA A 2 -36.30 5.18 -19.15
C ALA A 2 -34.88 5.39 -18.63
N ILE A 3 -34.68 5.19 -17.32
CA ILE A 3 -33.35 5.15 -16.70
C ILE A 3 -32.80 3.74 -16.94
N ARG A 4 -31.59 3.65 -17.49
CA ARG A 4 -30.94 2.38 -17.89
C ARG A 4 -29.76 1.97 -17.02
N LEU A 5 -29.22 2.89 -16.24
CA LEU A 5 -28.12 2.65 -15.32
C LEU A 5 -28.29 3.55 -14.11
N VAL A 6 -28.11 2.97 -12.92
CA VAL A 6 -28.02 3.71 -11.66
C VAL A 6 -26.74 3.24 -10.98
N ILE A 7 -25.90 4.21 -10.61
CA ILE A 7 -24.69 3.99 -9.82
C ILE A 7 -24.87 4.67 -8.48
N PHE A 8 -24.37 4.02 -7.43
CA PHE A 8 -24.41 4.55 -6.08
C PHE A 8 -22.99 4.81 -5.61
N ASP A 9 -22.82 5.91 -4.90
CA ASP A 9 -21.65 6.10 -4.06
C ASP A 9 -21.62 5.00 -2.99
N ALA A 10 -20.43 4.54 -2.60
CA ALA A 10 -20.30 3.44 -1.66
C ALA A 10 -20.32 3.95 -0.21
N LEU A 11 -19.44 4.89 0.13
CA LEU A 11 -19.20 5.30 1.50
C LEU A 11 -20.23 6.34 1.94
N HIS A 12 -20.83 6.18 3.13
CA HIS A 12 -21.93 6.99 3.65
C HIS A 12 -23.26 6.93 2.87
N THR A 13 -23.27 6.35 1.67
CA THR A 13 -24.50 6.05 0.92
C THR A 13 -24.92 4.59 1.11
N LEU A 14 -24.09 3.61 0.70
CA LEU A 14 -24.38 2.18 0.84
C LEU A 14 -23.78 1.58 2.12
N LEU A 15 -22.60 2.04 2.52
CA LEU A 15 -21.81 1.49 3.62
C LEU A 15 -21.38 2.61 4.57
N LYS A 16 -21.56 2.42 5.88
CA LYS A 16 -21.05 3.34 6.91
C LYS A 16 -20.08 2.61 7.83
N PRO A 17 -18.85 3.13 8.04
CA PRO A 17 -17.93 2.55 9.00
C PRO A 17 -18.52 2.52 10.41
N ARG A 18 -18.27 1.43 11.16
CA ARG A 18 -18.77 1.27 12.53
C ARG A 18 -18.14 2.25 13.53
N ARG A 19 -16.93 2.71 13.24
CA ARG A 19 -16.17 3.70 14.01
C ARG A 19 -15.69 4.82 13.08
N PRO A 20 -15.39 6.02 13.60
CA PRO A 20 -14.76 7.05 12.79
C PRO A 20 -13.47 6.53 12.13
N ILE A 21 -13.22 6.92 10.87
CA ILE A 21 -12.10 6.39 10.07
C ILE A 21 -10.77 6.59 10.79
N TYR A 22 -10.53 7.78 11.35
CA TYR A 22 -9.29 8.10 12.06
C TYR A 22 -9.05 7.24 13.32
N VAL A 23 -10.11 6.76 13.98
CA VAL A 23 -9.99 5.81 15.11
C VAL A 23 -9.57 4.42 14.61
N GLN A 24 -10.12 4.00 13.46
CA GLN A 24 -9.72 2.73 12.85
C GLN A 24 -8.26 2.76 12.39
N TYR A 25 -7.82 3.88 11.81
CA TYR A 25 -6.41 4.05 11.43
C TYR A 25 -5.46 4.02 12.63
N SER A 26 -5.83 4.66 13.75
CA SER A 26 -5.06 4.55 15.00
C SER A 26 -4.86 3.10 15.43
N GLN A 27 -5.94 2.31 15.42
CA GLN A 27 -5.91 0.88 15.77
C GLN A 27 -5.11 0.03 14.77
N THR A 28 -5.24 0.32 13.48
CA THR A 28 -4.50 -0.39 12.42
C THR A 28 -3.01 -0.09 12.47
N PHE A 29 -2.62 1.14 12.82
CA PHE A 29 -1.23 1.56 12.89
C PHE A 29 -0.51 1.10 14.15
N GLU A 30 -1.22 0.93 15.26
CA GLU A 30 -0.64 0.57 16.56
C GLU A 30 0.43 -0.54 16.52
N PRO A 31 0.20 -1.72 15.91
CA PRO A 31 1.21 -2.79 15.90
C PRO A 31 2.45 -2.49 15.05
N TYR A 32 2.42 -1.47 14.18
CA TYR A 32 3.49 -1.16 13.23
C TYR A 32 4.20 0.16 13.56
N LEU A 33 3.45 1.17 13.97
CA LEU A 33 3.91 2.56 14.15
C LEU A 33 3.79 3.03 15.61
N GLY A 34 3.33 2.16 16.50
CA GLY A 34 2.95 2.52 17.87
C GLY A 34 1.62 3.27 17.93
N VAL A 35 1.21 3.62 19.15
CA VAL A 35 -0.07 4.32 19.39
C VAL A 35 0.00 5.74 18.85
N LEU A 36 -0.78 6.01 17.79
CA LEU A 36 -0.97 7.35 17.25
C LEU A 36 -2.33 7.90 17.69
N GLU A 37 -2.33 9.09 18.28
CA GLU A 37 -3.55 9.72 18.78
C GLU A 37 -4.60 9.96 17.66
N PRO A 38 -5.86 9.48 17.82
CA PRO A 38 -6.86 9.58 16.76
C PRO A 38 -7.15 11.00 16.27
N GLU A 39 -7.17 12.00 17.16
CA GLU A 39 -7.39 13.40 16.75
C GLU A 39 -6.16 13.98 16.03
N ALA A 40 -4.95 13.52 16.35
CA ALA A 40 -3.75 13.87 15.58
C ALA A 40 -3.86 13.32 14.15
N LEU A 41 -4.22 12.04 13.98
CA LEU A 41 -4.46 11.43 12.67
C LEU A 41 -5.52 12.17 11.84
N LYS A 42 -6.64 12.54 12.46
CA LYS A 42 -7.72 13.28 11.81
C LYS A 42 -7.26 14.65 11.30
N ASN A 43 -6.47 15.38 12.09
CA ASN A 43 -5.95 16.69 11.71
C ASN A 43 -4.87 16.55 10.64
N SER A 44 -3.95 15.60 10.81
CA SER A 44 -2.86 15.33 9.86
C SER A 44 -3.36 14.85 8.51
N PHE A 45 -4.44 14.07 8.46
CA PHE A 45 -5.06 13.64 7.20
C PHE A 45 -5.53 14.83 6.36
N LYS A 46 -6.22 15.79 6.98
CA LYS A 46 -6.70 16.99 6.27
C LYS A 46 -5.55 17.79 5.69
N THR A 47 -4.48 17.95 6.47
CA THR A 47 -3.27 18.67 6.06
C THR A 47 -2.57 17.93 4.92
N ALA A 48 -2.31 16.63 5.07
CA ALA A 48 -1.63 15.78 4.09
C ALA A 48 -2.37 15.74 2.76
N LEU A 49 -3.69 15.53 2.80
CA LEU A 49 -4.53 15.49 1.60
C LEU A 49 -4.47 16.81 0.83
N LYS A 50 -4.66 17.94 1.54
CA LYS A 50 -4.64 19.27 0.92
C LYS A 50 -3.27 19.59 0.31
N GLN A 51 -2.18 19.25 1.00
CA GLN A 51 -0.82 19.43 0.50
C GLN A 51 -0.58 18.60 -0.77
N LEU A 52 -0.85 17.29 -0.72
CA LEU A 52 -0.58 16.41 -1.86
C LEU A 52 -1.40 16.78 -3.10
N GLN A 53 -2.68 17.17 -2.92
CA GLN A 53 -3.52 17.68 -4.01
C GLN A 53 -2.97 18.95 -4.67
N THR A 54 -2.20 19.76 -3.94
CA THR A 54 -1.55 20.96 -4.49
C THR A 54 -0.25 20.60 -5.22
N GLU A 55 0.46 19.58 -4.74
CA GLU A 55 1.77 19.18 -5.28
C GLU A 55 1.68 18.25 -6.50
N LYS A 56 0.68 17.37 -6.55
CA LYS A 56 0.56 16.31 -7.57
C LYS A 56 -0.87 16.20 -8.08
N PRO A 57 -1.07 16.02 -9.40
CA PRO A 57 -2.38 15.64 -9.94
C PRO A 57 -2.88 14.34 -9.31
N VAL A 58 -4.18 14.30 -9.01
CA VAL A 58 -4.82 13.14 -8.38
C VAL A 58 -4.68 11.91 -9.29
N TYR A 59 -4.15 10.82 -8.73
CA TYR A 59 -3.96 9.53 -9.40
C TYR A 59 -3.04 9.51 -10.61
N GLN A 60 -2.21 10.54 -10.82
CA GLN A 60 -1.21 10.50 -11.89
C GLN A 60 -0.27 9.30 -11.76
N SER A 61 0.10 8.92 -10.54
CA SER A 61 0.89 7.72 -10.24
C SER A 61 0.03 6.51 -9.84
N GLY A 62 -1.25 6.52 -10.19
CA GLY A 62 -2.20 5.48 -9.79
C GLY A 62 -2.81 5.72 -8.40
N ALA A 63 -3.96 5.10 -8.15
CA ALA A 63 -4.72 5.33 -6.92
C ALA A 63 -3.97 4.83 -5.67
N GLN A 64 -3.30 3.68 -5.77
CA GLN A 64 -2.59 3.06 -4.66
C GLN A 64 -1.41 3.90 -4.19
N GLU A 65 -0.53 4.31 -5.11
CA GLU A 65 0.62 5.14 -4.76
C GLU A 65 0.19 6.50 -4.21
N TRP A 66 -0.80 7.12 -4.87
CA TRP A 66 -1.29 8.43 -4.46
C TRP A 66 -1.91 8.40 -3.06
N TRP A 67 -2.79 7.42 -2.76
CA TRP A 67 -3.34 7.26 -1.42
C TRP A 67 -2.29 6.80 -0.42
N GLY A 68 -1.33 5.97 -0.82
CA GLY A 68 -0.19 5.55 0.00
C GLY A 68 0.57 6.76 0.54
N GLU A 69 0.85 7.74 -0.30
CA GLU A 69 1.53 8.98 0.12
C GLU A 69 0.66 9.84 1.05
N VAL A 70 -0.65 9.96 0.82
CA VAL A 70 -1.57 10.64 1.77
C VAL A 70 -1.50 9.99 3.15
N ILE A 71 -1.60 8.66 3.19
CA ILE A 71 -1.59 7.89 4.45
C ILE A 71 -0.22 7.97 5.14
N ARG A 72 0.88 7.91 4.38
CA ARG A 72 2.25 8.07 4.88
C ARG A 72 2.44 9.43 5.57
N ARG A 73 2.06 10.52 4.88
CA ARG A 73 2.12 11.89 5.43
C ARG A 73 1.20 12.08 6.63
N THR A 74 0.04 11.42 6.62
CA THR A 74 -0.91 11.43 7.74
C THR A 74 -0.28 10.81 9.00
N ALA A 75 0.34 9.63 8.86
CA ALA A 75 0.99 8.95 9.98
C ALA A 75 2.16 9.77 10.55
N ILE A 76 3.05 10.27 9.68
CA ILE A 76 4.17 11.13 10.08
C ILE A 76 3.67 12.40 10.77
N GLY A 77 2.67 13.08 10.20
CA GLY A 77 2.10 14.28 10.81
C GLY A 77 1.41 14.01 12.15
N ALA A 78 0.96 12.77 12.40
CA ALA A 78 0.36 12.35 13.66
C ALA A 78 1.38 11.89 14.72
N GLY A 79 2.68 11.97 14.41
CA GLY A 79 3.75 11.65 15.36
C GLY A 79 4.40 10.28 15.16
N ALA A 80 4.09 9.57 14.08
CA ALA A 80 4.83 8.36 13.74
C ALA A 80 6.30 8.71 13.47
N ASP A 81 7.23 7.86 13.94
CA ASP A 81 8.64 8.02 13.61
C ASP A 81 8.81 7.91 12.09
N GLN A 82 9.40 8.92 11.47
CA GLN A 82 9.70 8.89 10.03
C GLN A 82 10.56 7.68 9.64
N LYS A 83 11.37 7.16 10.58
CA LYS A 83 12.13 5.93 10.39
C LYS A 83 11.28 4.66 10.49
N GLY A 84 10.21 4.66 11.30
CA GLY A 84 9.23 3.56 11.37
C GLY A 84 8.18 3.58 10.25
N VAL A 85 8.07 4.70 9.53
CA VAL A 85 7.31 4.82 8.25
C VAL A 85 8.29 4.81 7.06
N SER A 86 9.42 4.14 7.24
CA SER A 86 10.43 4.07 6.22
C SER A 86 9.98 3.17 5.08
N MET A 87 10.12 3.65 3.84
CA MET A 87 9.93 2.80 2.66
C MET A 87 10.83 1.57 2.72
N HIS A 88 11.98 1.66 3.41
CA HIS A 88 12.94 0.55 3.56
C HIS A 88 12.37 -0.61 4.40
N GLU A 89 11.35 -0.35 5.23
CA GLU A 89 10.68 -1.33 6.09
C GLU A 89 9.35 -1.85 5.50
N ALA A 90 8.97 -1.37 4.32
CA ALA A 90 7.78 -1.83 3.61
C ALA A 90 8.14 -2.80 2.49
N LEU A 91 7.38 -3.89 2.39
CA LEU A 91 7.52 -4.92 1.36
C LEU A 91 6.36 -4.83 0.37
N HIS A 92 6.69 -4.67 -0.91
CA HIS A 92 5.76 -4.79 -2.01
C HIS A 92 5.82 -6.20 -2.60
N VAL A 93 4.67 -6.78 -2.90
CA VAL A 93 4.57 -8.09 -3.56
C VAL A 93 3.58 -7.94 -4.71
N GLY A 94 4.03 -8.23 -5.93
CA GLY A 94 3.22 -8.11 -7.13
C GLY A 94 3.65 -9.10 -8.21
N ASP A 95 2.89 -9.14 -9.29
CA ASP A 95 3.07 -10.09 -10.38
C ASP A 95 3.67 -9.46 -11.64
N GLU A 96 3.82 -8.14 -11.71
CA GLU A 96 4.49 -7.48 -12.84
C GLU A 96 5.95 -7.11 -12.50
N LEU A 97 6.91 -7.53 -13.33
CA LEU A 97 8.33 -7.27 -13.09
C LEU A 97 8.67 -5.76 -13.15
N ALA A 98 8.10 -5.03 -14.12
CA ALA A 98 8.40 -3.63 -14.33
C ALA A 98 7.70 -2.73 -13.29
N ALA A 99 6.37 -2.76 -13.24
CA ALA A 99 5.59 -1.90 -12.35
C ALA A 99 5.77 -2.26 -10.87
N ASP A 100 5.59 -3.54 -10.51
CA ASP A 100 5.53 -3.92 -9.09
C ASP A 100 6.92 -4.10 -8.50
N TYR A 101 7.78 -4.92 -9.13
CA TYR A 101 9.08 -5.22 -8.54
C TYR A 101 10.06 -4.05 -8.68
N PHE A 102 10.35 -3.60 -9.91
CA PHE A 102 11.29 -2.51 -10.12
C PHE A 102 10.74 -1.16 -9.68
N GLY A 103 9.45 -0.88 -9.89
CA GLY A 103 8.80 0.34 -9.39
C GLY A 103 8.87 0.46 -7.87
N ALA A 104 8.68 -0.65 -7.14
CA ALA A 104 8.85 -0.66 -5.69
C ALA A 104 10.32 -0.44 -5.27
N LYS A 105 11.27 -1.18 -5.86
CA LYS A 105 12.70 -1.04 -5.54
C LYS A 105 13.21 0.38 -5.78
N GLN A 106 12.84 1.00 -6.91
CA GLN A 106 13.24 2.38 -7.24
C GLN A 106 12.62 3.41 -6.29
N SER A 107 11.44 3.11 -5.75
CA SER A 107 10.80 3.91 -4.71
C SER A 107 11.38 3.66 -3.31
N GLY A 108 12.38 2.79 -3.18
CA GLY A 108 13.03 2.49 -1.90
C GLY A 108 12.29 1.48 -1.02
N LEU A 109 11.32 0.75 -1.60
CA LEU A 109 10.61 -0.37 -0.97
C LEU A 109 11.42 -1.67 -1.12
N SER A 110 11.23 -2.60 -0.19
CA SER A 110 11.55 -4.01 -0.44
C SER A 110 10.53 -4.57 -1.43
N ALA A 111 10.92 -5.56 -2.25
CA ALA A 111 10.04 -6.11 -3.28
C ALA A 111 10.25 -7.62 -3.45
N LEU A 112 9.16 -8.36 -3.62
CA LEU A 112 9.11 -9.75 -4.07
C LEU A 112 8.29 -9.84 -5.34
N LEU A 113 8.74 -10.65 -6.30
CA LEU A 113 7.96 -10.98 -7.48
C LEU A 113 7.22 -12.30 -7.26
N LEU A 114 5.90 -12.31 -7.44
CA LEU A 114 5.09 -13.51 -7.33
C LEU A 114 5.11 -14.28 -8.67
N ARG A 115 5.52 -15.55 -8.63
CA ARG A 115 5.48 -16.46 -9.78
C ARG A 115 4.92 -17.81 -9.34
N ARG A 116 3.60 -17.95 -9.41
CA ARG A 116 2.89 -19.16 -9.00
C ARG A 116 3.11 -20.28 -10.03
N PRO A 117 3.32 -21.52 -9.58
CA PRO A 117 3.42 -22.65 -10.48
C PRO A 117 2.06 -23.02 -11.07
N GLY A 118 2.07 -23.49 -12.32
CA GLY A 118 0.88 -24.03 -12.98
C GLY A 118 -0.21 -22.99 -13.28
N PRO A 119 -1.48 -23.41 -13.36
CA PRO A 119 -2.58 -22.55 -13.80
C PRO A 119 -2.79 -21.29 -12.96
N GLU A 120 -2.40 -21.33 -11.68
CA GLU A 120 -2.52 -20.16 -10.80
C GLU A 120 -1.65 -18.97 -11.23
N GLY A 121 -0.56 -19.24 -11.96
CA GLY A 121 0.33 -18.20 -12.48
C GLY A 121 -0.04 -17.70 -13.88
N GLU A 122 -1.06 -18.25 -14.53
CA GLU A 122 -1.40 -17.88 -15.91
C GLU A 122 -1.93 -16.44 -16.03
N GLY A 123 -2.54 -15.92 -14.96
CA GLY A 123 -3.05 -14.54 -14.90
C GLY A 123 -1.99 -13.49 -14.58
N GLU A 124 -0.74 -13.90 -14.31
CA GLU A 124 0.34 -12.99 -13.93
C GLU A 124 0.88 -12.20 -15.13
N MET A 125 1.17 -10.92 -14.93
CA MET A 125 1.75 -10.05 -15.95
C MET A 125 3.23 -10.41 -16.20
N LYS A 126 3.48 -11.15 -17.28
CA LYS A 126 4.81 -11.66 -17.67
C LYS A 126 5.28 -11.05 -18.98
N GLU A 127 6.52 -10.57 -18.99
CA GLU A 127 7.21 -10.21 -20.23
C GLU A 127 7.87 -11.44 -20.88
N ALA A 128 7.91 -11.49 -22.21
CA ALA A 128 8.43 -12.66 -22.93
C ALA A 128 9.93 -12.96 -22.66
N ASN A 129 10.69 -11.95 -22.23
CA ASN A 129 12.14 -12.04 -22.02
C ASN A 129 12.55 -11.57 -20.60
N GLU A 130 11.75 -11.87 -19.58
CA GLU A 130 12.12 -11.55 -18.19
C GLU A 130 13.43 -12.22 -17.77
N ASP A 131 14.38 -11.42 -17.28
CA ASP A 131 15.58 -11.92 -16.61
C ASP A 131 15.36 -11.95 -15.09
N LEU A 132 15.06 -13.13 -14.56
CA LEU A 132 14.75 -13.32 -13.15
C LEU A 132 15.96 -13.75 -12.30
N ARG A 133 17.17 -13.83 -12.87
CA ARG A 133 18.36 -14.40 -12.19
C ARG A 133 18.77 -13.65 -10.93
N SER A 134 18.49 -12.35 -10.87
CA SER A 134 18.78 -11.48 -9.72
C SER A 134 17.51 -10.99 -9.02
N ILE A 135 16.36 -11.58 -9.35
CA ILE A 135 15.05 -11.17 -8.85
C ILE A 135 14.63 -12.09 -7.71
N GLU A 136 14.13 -11.49 -6.64
CA GLU A 136 13.64 -12.23 -5.50
C GLU A 136 12.21 -12.70 -5.78
N VAL A 137 12.09 -13.96 -6.21
CA VAL A 137 10.83 -14.58 -6.62
C VAL A 137 10.27 -15.44 -5.50
N VAL A 138 8.96 -15.37 -5.28
CA VAL A 138 8.22 -16.27 -4.38
C VAL A 138 7.12 -17.02 -5.15
N PRO A 139 6.87 -18.30 -4.84
CA PRO A 139 5.88 -19.10 -5.54
C PRO A 139 4.45 -18.93 -5.00
N ASP A 140 4.31 -18.41 -3.78
CA ASP A 140 3.02 -18.25 -3.09
C ASP A 140 3.11 -17.21 -1.96
N LEU A 141 1.96 -16.93 -1.33
CA LEU A 141 1.87 -15.96 -0.24
C LEU A 141 2.37 -16.48 1.11
N LEU A 142 2.56 -17.79 1.29
CA LEU A 142 3.16 -18.32 2.52
C LEU A 142 4.66 -18.02 2.56
N HIS A 143 5.33 -18.13 1.41
CA HIS A 143 6.73 -17.73 1.29
C HIS A 143 6.96 -16.23 1.55
N VAL A 144 5.96 -15.37 1.30
CA VAL A 144 6.02 -13.96 1.70
C VAL A 144 6.11 -13.84 3.22
N VAL A 145 5.28 -14.59 3.94
CA VAL A 145 5.28 -14.61 5.42
C VAL A 145 6.63 -15.10 5.94
N ASP A 146 7.18 -16.16 5.35
CA ASP A 146 8.51 -16.66 5.73
C ASP A 146 9.60 -15.61 5.51
N ARG A 147 9.55 -14.86 4.40
CA ARG A 147 10.50 -13.76 4.14
C ARG A 147 10.37 -12.63 5.14
N VAL A 148 9.15 -12.25 5.52
CA VAL A 148 8.91 -11.21 6.53
C VAL A 148 9.43 -11.66 7.90
N ASN A 149 9.13 -12.89 8.32
CA ASN A 149 9.61 -13.42 9.60
C ASN A 149 11.15 -13.47 9.64
N ASN A 150 11.79 -14.00 8.60
CA ASN A 150 13.25 -14.06 8.51
C ASN A 150 13.92 -12.68 8.51
N ALA A 151 13.29 -11.68 7.89
CA ALA A 151 13.79 -10.32 7.88
C ALA A 151 13.71 -9.69 9.29
N ASN A 152 12.60 -9.90 9.98
CA ASN A 152 12.34 -9.33 11.31
C ASN A 152 13.13 -10.02 12.43
N GLU A 153 13.52 -11.30 12.27
CA GLU A 153 14.37 -12.01 13.24
C GLU A 153 15.86 -11.59 13.18
N ARG A 154 16.28 -10.92 12.10
CA ARG A 154 17.67 -10.50 11.87
C ARG A 154 17.93 -9.02 12.12
N GLY A 155 16.88 -8.21 12.32
CA GLY A 155 16.95 -6.78 12.65
C GLY A 155 16.84 -6.56 14.15
#